data_AF-A0A6F8YXL9-F1
#
_entry.id   AF-A0A6F8YXL9-F1
#
_cell.length_a   1.000
_cell.length_b   1.000
_cell.length_c   1.000
_cell.angle_alpha   90.00
_cell.angle_beta   90.00
_cell.angle_gamma   90.00
#
_symmetry.space_group_name_H-M   'P 1'
#
loop_
_entity.id
_entity.type
_entity.pdbx_description
1 polymer ?
#
loop_
_entity_poly.entity_id
_entity_poly.type
_entity_poly.pdbx_seq_one_letter_code
_entity_poly.pdbx_strand_id
1 'polypeptide(L)'
;MARDLVAELQRLHRAAGRPSYRRISTEIRRRNHMPDTVSHETVSAILRGDGLTRWSKVECVVRYLATMAVHRPDEDEEVRRFHALWLAAFDRVAPVAAAPAGPPRRRHPRRTRPSRPRSRRRAPASRPWARPRCATPASPAATTCWAWSGPGWWASPGGR
;
A
#
# COMPACT_ATOMS: atom_id res chain seq x y z
N MET A 1 5.06 11.59 -7.91
CA MET A 1 4.33 10.70 -8.84
C MET A 1 3.69 11.52 -9.96
N ALA A 2 3.30 10.91 -11.09
CA ALA A 2 2.46 11.60 -12.07
C ALA A 2 1.11 11.95 -11.45
N ARG A 3 0.62 13.17 -11.73
CA ARG A 3 -0.64 13.69 -11.20
C ARG A 3 -1.84 12.83 -11.60
N ASP A 4 -1.78 12.23 -12.79
CA ASP A 4 -2.84 11.39 -13.37
C ASP A 4 -3.11 10.13 -12.53
N LEU A 5 -2.04 9.43 -12.12
CA LEU A 5 -2.13 8.25 -11.26
C LEU A 5 -2.79 8.57 -9.92
N VAL A 6 -2.37 9.66 -9.28
CA VAL A 6 -2.89 10.08 -7.98
C VAL A 6 -4.36 10.50 -8.09
N ALA A 7 -4.71 11.22 -9.15
CA ALA A 7 -6.08 11.66 -9.39
C ALA A 7 -7.04 10.47 -9.56
N GLU A 8 -6.65 9.47 -10.34
CA GLU A 8 -7.44 8.25 -10.51
C GLU A 8 -7.52 7.42 -9.22
N LEU A 9 -6.44 7.32 -8.46
CA LEU A 9 -6.44 6.60 -7.18
C LEU A 9 -7.40 7.27 -6.17
N GLN A 10 -7.44 8.60 -6.14
CA GLN A 10 -8.38 9.37 -5.32
C GLN A 10 -9.83 9.25 -5.80
N ARG A 11 -10.07 9.06 -7.11
CA ARG A 11 -11.42 8.74 -7.62
C ARG A 11 -11.85 7.37 -7.14
N LEU A 12 -11.01 6.35 -7.27
CA LEU A 12 -11.30 5.00 -6.80
C LEU A 12 -11.51 4.96 -5.27
N HIS A 13 -10.69 5.69 -4.50
CA HIS A 13 -10.85 5.81 -3.05
C HIS A 13 -12.20 6.44 -2.64
N ARG A 14 -12.68 7.42 -3.40
CA ARG A 14 -14.02 8.00 -3.20
C ARG A 14 -15.13 7.01 -3.57
N ALA A 15 -14.99 6.28 -4.68
CA ALA A 15 -15.92 5.24 -5.09
C ALA A 15 -16.01 4.07 -4.07
N ALA A 16 -14.93 3.82 -3.33
CA ALA A 16 -14.87 2.87 -2.22
C ALA A 16 -15.48 3.37 -0.90
N GLY A 17 -16.05 4.58 -0.87
CA GLY A 17 -16.64 5.16 0.34
C GLY A 17 -15.61 5.75 1.32
N ARG A 18 -14.42 6.13 0.83
CA ARG A 18 -13.33 6.74 1.61
C ARG A 18 -12.92 5.94 2.87
N PRO A 19 -12.55 4.65 2.72
CA PRO A 19 -12.08 3.86 3.85
C PRO A 19 -10.85 4.51 4.50
N SER A 20 -10.73 4.40 5.83
CA SER A 20 -9.58 4.94 6.56
C SER A 20 -8.29 4.18 6.22
N TYR A 21 -7.14 4.86 6.24
CA TYR A 21 -5.85 4.25 5.88
C TYR A 21 -5.46 3.08 6.79
N ARG A 22 -5.84 3.16 8.07
CA ARG A 22 -5.67 2.05 9.03
C ARG A 22 -6.53 0.85 8.65
N ARG A 23 -7.79 1.07 8.24
CA ARG A 23 -8.67 -0.01 7.78
C ARG A 23 -8.11 -0.69 6.54
N ILE A 24 -7.68 0.09 5.54
CA ILE A 24 -7.03 -0.43 4.32
C ILE A 24 -5.83 -1.33 4.69
N SER A 25 -4.92 -0.83 5.52
CA SER A 25 -3.71 -1.57 5.92
C SER A 25 -4.03 -2.86 6.67
N THR A 26 -4.99 -2.83 7.60
CA THR A 26 -5.42 -4.02 8.35
C THR A 26 -6.05 -5.06 7.44
N GLU A 27 -6.92 -4.65 6.51
CA GLU A 27 -7.59 -5.58 5.61
C GLU A 27 -6.64 -6.20 4.58
N ILE A 28 -5.69 -5.43 4.04
CA ILE A 28 -4.64 -5.97 3.17
C ILE A 28 -3.83 -7.04 3.91
N ARG A 29 -3.46 -6.80 5.19
CA ARG A 29 -2.73 -7.77 6.01
C ARG A 29 -3.54 -9.02 6.34
N ARG A 30 -4.87 -8.92 6.40
CA ARG A 30 -5.75 -10.06 6.66
C ARG A 30 -5.95 -10.95 5.43
N ARG A 31 -5.77 -10.41 4.23
CA ARG A 31 -5.91 -11.15 2.96
C ARG A 31 -4.60 -11.87 2.62
N ASN A 32 -4.61 -13.19 2.66
CA ASN A 32 -3.42 -14.01 2.34
C ASN A 32 -3.05 -14.06 0.86
N HIS A 33 -3.90 -13.56 -0.05
CA HIS A 33 -3.67 -13.60 -1.50
C HIS A 33 -3.01 -12.33 -2.06
N MET A 34 -2.61 -11.39 -1.19
CA MET A 34 -2.00 -10.12 -1.63
C MET A 34 -0.48 -10.28 -1.83
N PRO A 35 0.10 -9.67 -2.88
CA PRO A 35 1.51 -9.84 -3.21
C PRO A 35 2.49 -9.17 -2.22
N ASP A 36 2.03 -8.18 -1.44
CA ASP A 36 2.85 -7.49 -0.43
C ASP A 36 1.99 -6.98 0.74
N THR A 37 2.63 -6.61 1.84
CA THR A 37 2.00 -5.94 2.98
C THR A 37 2.24 -4.43 2.93
N VAL A 38 1.19 -3.66 3.23
CA VAL A 38 1.25 -2.19 3.18
C VAL A 38 0.91 -1.61 4.54
N SER A 39 1.73 -0.69 5.06
CA SER A 39 1.44 0.07 6.29
C SER A 39 0.53 1.25 5.99
N HIS A 40 -0.23 1.72 6.97
CA HIS A 40 -1.11 2.89 6.82
C HIS A 40 -0.35 4.17 6.39
N GLU A 41 0.88 4.38 6.87
CA GLU A 41 1.76 5.47 6.40
C GLU A 41 2.07 5.34 4.92
N THR A 42 2.32 4.12 4.44
CA THR A 42 2.56 3.88 3.02
C THR A 42 1.31 4.13 2.18
N VAL A 43 0.13 3.72 2.67
CA VAL A 43 -1.16 4.02 2.01
C VAL A 43 -1.38 5.53 1.91
N SER A 44 -1.11 6.26 2.99
CA SER A 44 -1.19 7.72 3.03
C SER A 44 -0.25 8.37 2.00
N ALA A 45 1.01 7.92 1.94
CA ALA A 45 2.00 8.41 0.98
C ALA A 45 1.56 8.15 -0.48
N ILE A 46 1.07 6.94 -0.78
CA ILE A 46 0.57 6.58 -2.12
C ILE A 46 -0.60 7.48 -2.54
N LEU A 47 -1.59 7.71 -1.67
CA LEU A 47 -2.76 8.54 -1.97
C LEU A 47 -2.45 10.04 -2.08
N ARG A 48 -1.37 10.49 -1.45
CA ARG A 48 -0.83 11.85 -1.59
C ARG A 48 0.08 12.01 -2.81
N GLY A 49 0.58 10.90 -3.35
CA GLY A 49 1.58 10.91 -4.42
C GLY A 49 3.00 11.20 -3.94
N ASP A 50 3.25 11.03 -2.64
CA ASP A 50 4.54 11.27 -1.97
C ASP A 50 5.52 10.13 -2.32
N GLY A 51 6.34 10.37 -3.35
CA GLY A 51 7.36 9.43 -3.82
C GLY A 51 6.81 8.31 -4.71
N LEU A 52 7.69 7.72 -5.54
CA LEU A 52 7.35 6.54 -6.35
C LEU A 52 7.59 5.29 -5.51
N THR A 53 6.50 4.69 -5.02
CA THR A 53 6.54 3.40 -4.35
C THR A 53 6.60 2.26 -5.38
N ARG A 54 7.06 1.08 -4.93
CA ARG A 54 7.06 -0.14 -5.76
C ARG A 54 5.65 -0.50 -6.22
N TRP A 55 5.53 -0.99 -7.45
CA TRP A 55 4.26 -1.40 -8.06
C TRP A 55 3.44 -2.36 -7.17
N SER A 56 4.07 -3.38 -6.57
CA SER A 56 3.39 -4.37 -5.73
C SER A 56 2.56 -3.75 -4.59
N LYS A 57 3.00 -2.60 -4.04
CA LYS A 57 2.25 -1.89 -2.99
C LYS A 57 1.07 -1.11 -3.53
N VAL A 58 1.23 -0.51 -4.72
CA VAL A 58 0.15 0.19 -5.42
C VAL A 58 -0.93 -0.82 -5.81
N GLU A 59 -0.54 -1.97 -6.37
CA GLU A 59 -1.42 -3.07 -6.73
C GLU A 59 -2.29 -3.53 -5.55
N CYS A 60 -1.68 -3.77 -4.37
CA CYS A 60 -2.43 -4.16 -3.17
C CYS A 60 -3.53 -3.16 -2.80
N VAL A 61 -3.23 -1.85 -2.92
CA VAL A 61 -4.19 -0.79 -2.61
C VAL A 61 -5.29 -0.74 -3.67
N VAL A 62 -4.94 -0.83 -4.95
CA VAL A 62 -5.91 -0.81 -6.07
C VAL A 62 -6.88 -1.98 -5.97
N ARG A 63 -6.37 -3.22 -5.82
CA ARG A 63 -7.21 -4.43 -5.66
C ARG A 63 -8.18 -4.26 -4.49
N TYR A 64 -7.68 -3.83 -3.33
CA TYR A 64 -8.54 -3.63 -2.15
C TYR A 64 -9.62 -2.56 -2.37
N LEU A 65 -9.27 -1.42 -2.99
CA LEU A 65 -10.23 -0.36 -3.26
C LEU A 65 -11.25 -0.78 -4.32
N ALA A 66 -10.86 -1.56 -5.32
CA ALA A 66 -11.76 -2.13 -6.33
C ALA A 66 -12.79 -3.06 -5.69
N THR A 67 -12.39 -3.95 -4.77
CA THR A 67 -13.34 -4.80 -4.03
C THR A 67 -14.36 -3.97 -3.22
N MET A 68 -13.95 -2.82 -2.71
CA MET A 68 -14.77 -1.95 -1.85
C MET A 68 -15.61 -0.93 -2.63
N ALA A 69 -15.33 -0.71 -3.91
CA ALA A 69 -16.03 0.26 -4.73
C ALA A 69 -17.51 -0.14 -4.93
N VAL A 70 -18.40 0.84 -4.86
CA VAL A 70 -19.86 0.62 -4.98
C VAL A 70 -20.22 -0.10 -6.29
N HIS A 71 -19.56 0.26 -7.39
CA HIS A 71 -19.81 -0.34 -8.70
C HIS A 71 -19.07 -1.67 -8.92
N ARG A 72 -18.25 -2.12 -7.95
CA ARG A 72 -17.45 -3.36 -7.99
C ARG A 72 -16.82 -3.63 -9.37
N PRO A 73 -15.95 -2.73 -9.86
CA PRO A 73 -15.22 -2.97 -11.09
C PRO A 73 -14.36 -4.24 -10.96
N ASP A 74 -14.07 -4.88 -12.09
CA ASP A 74 -13.19 -6.05 -12.12
C ASP A 74 -11.80 -5.67 -11.58
N GLU A 75 -11.32 -6.42 -10.59
CA GLU A 75 -10.08 -6.09 -9.88
C GLU A 75 -8.87 -6.13 -10.82
N ASP A 76 -8.82 -7.12 -11.72
CA ASP A 76 -7.69 -7.31 -12.64
C ASP A 76 -7.71 -6.29 -13.79
N GLU A 77 -8.89 -5.86 -14.25
CA GLU A 77 -9.03 -4.73 -15.18
C GLU A 77 -8.51 -3.42 -14.57
N GLU A 78 -8.91 -3.09 -13.35
CA GLU A 78 -8.44 -1.89 -12.65
C GLU A 78 -6.92 -1.97 -12.41
N VAL A 79 -6.39 -3.12 -11.98
CA VAL A 79 -4.94 -3.30 -11.81
C VAL A 79 -4.19 -3.05 -13.13
N ARG A 80 -4.66 -3.59 -14.26
CA ARG A 80 -4.06 -3.35 -15.58
C ARG A 80 -4.08 -1.87 -15.97
N ARG A 81 -5.21 -1.19 -15.76
CA ARG A 81 -5.37 0.24 -16.03
C ARG A 81 -4.42 1.10 -15.19
N PHE A 82 -4.35 0.84 -13.89
CA PHE A 82 -3.45 1.55 -12.98
C PHE A 82 -1.97 1.25 -13.26
N HIS A 83 -1.64 0.05 -13.74
CA HIS A 83 -0.28 -0.31 -14.13
C HIS A 83 0.22 0.55 -15.28
N ALA A 84 -0.62 0.75 -16.31
CA ALA A 84 -0.28 1.63 -17.43
C ALA A 84 -0.02 3.07 -16.97
N LEU A 85 -0.84 3.59 -16.05
CA LEU A 85 -0.63 4.92 -15.45
C LEU A 85 0.66 5.00 -14.63
N TRP A 86 1.00 3.92 -13.90
CA TRP A 86 2.22 3.85 -13.12
C TRP A 86 3.47 3.81 -14.00
N LEU A 87 3.47 3.02 -15.08
CA LEU A 87 4.56 2.99 -16.06
C LEU A 87 4.77 4.37 -16.70
N ALA A 88 3.70 5.01 -17.18
CA ALA A 88 3.77 6.35 -17.73
C ALA A 88 4.30 7.39 -16.72
N ALA A 89 4.03 7.20 -15.43
CA ALA A 89 4.57 8.03 -14.35
C ALA A 89 6.05 7.75 -14.07
N PHE A 90 6.45 6.48 -14.14
CA PHE A 90 7.82 6.04 -13.89
C PHE A 90 8.76 6.51 -14.99
N ASP A 91 8.36 6.38 -16.26
CA ASP A 91 9.15 6.82 -17.41
C ASP A 91 9.42 8.33 -17.41
N ARG A 92 8.47 9.14 -16.91
CA ARG A 92 8.66 10.60 -16.74
C ARG A 92 9.67 10.95 -15.66
N VAL A 93 9.83 10.09 -14.64
CA VAL A 93 10.75 10.33 -13.52
C VAL A 93 12.11 9.71 -13.78
N ALA A 94 12.19 8.64 -14.58
CA ALA A 94 13.45 8.07 -15.04
C ALA A 94 14.21 9.17 -15.82
N PRO A 95 15.28 9.75 -15.25
CA PRO A 95 16.07 10.69 -16.00
C PRO A 95 16.69 9.93 -17.16
N VAL A 96 16.79 10.59 -18.31
CA VAL A 96 17.48 10.14 -19.52
C VAL A 96 18.91 9.72 -19.16
N ALA A 97 19.06 8.47 -18.70
CA ALA A 97 20.35 7.82 -18.43
C ALA A 97 20.94 7.24 -19.72
N ALA A 98 20.50 7.76 -20.87
CA ALA A 98 21.11 7.55 -22.17
C ALA A 98 22.06 8.72 -22.49
N ALA A 99 22.93 9.08 -21.56
CA ALA A 99 24.20 9.67 -21.93
C ALA A 99 25.16 8.48 -22.13
N PRO A 100 25.65 8.21 -23.35
CA PRO A 100 26.54 7.09 -23.60
C PRO A 100 27.75 7.24 -22.69
N ALA A 101 28.05 6.16 -21.97
CA ALA A 101 29.20 6.06 -21.08
C ALA A 101 30.44 6.55 -21.82
N GLY A 102 30.92 7.74 -21.46
CA GLY A 102 32.30 8.11 -21.76
C GLY A 102 33.22 7.00 -21.24
N PRO A 103 34.29 6.66 -21.96
CA PRO A 103 35.12 5.50 -21.66
C PRO A 103 35.55 5.51 -20.19
N PRO A 104 35.65 4.33 -19.54
CA PRO A 104 35.92 4.23 -18.11
C PRO A 104 37.23 4.94 -17.80
N ARG A 105 37.14 6.09 -17.12
CA ARG A 105 38.32 6.74 -16.53
C ARG A 105 38.92 5.75 -15.54
N ARG A 106 40.05 5.14 -15.92
CA ARG A 106 40.88 4.26 -15.10
C ARG A 106 41.07 4.86 -13.71
N ARG A 107 40.32 4.39 -12.72
CA ARG A 107 40.57 4.75 -11.32
C ARG A 107 41.76 3.93 -10.83
N HIS A 108 42.84 4.64 -10.52
CA HIS A 108 44.01 4.09 -9.85
C HIS A 108 43.63 3.36 -8.55
N PRO A 109 44.35 2.27 -8.21
CA PRO A 109 44.14 1.55 -6.96
C PRO A 109 44.47 2.43 -5.76
N ARG A 110 43.45 2.96 -5.09
CA ARG A 110 43.61 3.62 -3.79
C ARG A 110 43.82 2.54 -2.73
N ARG A 111 45.09 2.40 -2.37
CA ARG A 111 45.67 1.89 -1.10
C ARG A 111 44.65 1.42 -0.07
N THR A 112 44.72 0.12 0.22
CA THR A 112 44.17 -0.57 1.37
C THR A 112 44.44 0.20 2.66
N ARG A 113 43.35 0.59 3.36
CA ARG A 113 43.40 1.17 4.69
C ARG A 113 43.28 0.01 5.70
N PRO A 114 44.20 -0.12 6.68
CA PRO A 114 44.21 -1.26 7.59
C PRO A 114 43.02 -1.26 8.54
N SER A 115 42.54 -2.48 8.79
CA SER A 115 41.42 -2.88 9.63
C SER A 115 41.56 -2.36 11.07
N ARG A 116 40.58 -1.61 11.55
CA ARG A 116 40.46 -1.30 12.99
C ARG A 116 39.83 -2.49 13.73
N PRO A 117 40.36 -2.88 14.90
CA PRO A 117 39.88 -4.02 15.67
C PRO A 117 38.52 -3.76 16.35
N ARG A 118 37.73 -4.83 16.35
CA ARG A 118 36.44 -5.01 17.04
C ARG A 118 36.52 -4.57 18.51
N SER A 119 35.88 -3.45 18.84
CA SER A 119 35.51 -3.14 20.22
C SER A 119 34.26 -3.92 20.61
N ARG A 120 34.49 -5.02 21.34
CA ARG A 120 33.52 -5.63 22.27
C ARG A 120 32.98 -4.55 23.21
N ARG A 121 31.67 -4.24 23.16
CA ARG A 121 30.91 -3.66 24.27
C ARG A 121 29.49 -4.26 24.20
N ARG A 122 29.23 -5.29 25.00
CA ARG A 122 28.65 -5.26 26.36
C ARG A 122 27.12 -5.30 26.27
N ALA A 123 26.57 -6.49 26.50
CA ALA A 123 25.16 -6.70 26.82
C ALA A 123 24.78 -5.94 28.10
N PRO A 124 23.52 -5.49 28.19
CA PRO A 124 22.82 -5.59 29.46
C PRO A 124 21.45 -6.28 29.35
N ALA A 125 21.31 -7.28 30.22
CA ALA A 125 20.14 -7.67 31.00
C ALA A 125 18.75 -7.67 30.32
N SER A 126 18.29 -8.90 30.08
CA SER A 126 16.94 -9.40 30.30
C SER A 126 16.06 -8.48 31.17
N ARG A 127 15.11 -7.78 30.55
CA ARG A 127 13.95 -7.24 31.27
C ARG A 127 12.84 -8.30 31.27
N PRO A 128 12.46 -8.87 32.42
CA PRO A 128 11.24 -9.65 32.53
C PRO A 128 10.06 -8.68 32.41
N TRP A 129 9.35 -8.74 31.29
CA TRP A 129 8.06 -8.09 31.16
C TRP A 129 7.07 -8.90 32.01
N ALA A 130 6.90 -8.44 33.25
CA ALA A 130 5.82 -8.86 34.12
C ALA A 130 4.49 -8.57 33.40
N ARG A 131 3.73 -9.63 33.14
CA ARG A 131 2.34 -9.56 32.68
C ARG A 131 1.46 -9.06 33.84
N PRO A 132 0.68 -7.99 33.72
CA PRO A 132 -0.54 -7.88 34.49
C PRO A 132 -1.54 -8.90 33.90
N ARG A 133 -1.75 -9.99 34.64
CA ARG A 133 -2.97 -10.80 34.53
C ARG A 133 -4.13 -9.91 34.98
N CYS A 134 -4.85 -9.30 34.04
CA CYS A 134 -6.21 -8.87 34.31
C CYS A 134 -7.13 -10.02 33.91
N ALA A 135 -7.64 -10.69 34.94
CA ALA A 135 -8.79 -11.57 34.84
C ALA A 135 -10.03 -10.75 34.41
N THR A 136 -10.73 -11.33 33.43
CA THR A 136 -12.18 -11.41 33.17
C THR A 136 -13.15 -10.51 33.95
N PRO A 137 -14.26 -10.07 33.32
CA PRO A 137 -15.39 -10.99 33.19
C PRO A 137 -16.03 -11.07 31.79
N ALA A 138 -16.64 -12.22 31.56
CA ALA A 138 -17.60 -12.47 30.49
C ALA A 138 -18.76 -11.46 30.60
N SER A 139 -19.20 -10.95 29.46
CA SER A 139 -20.56 -10.41 29.34
C SER A 139 -21.18 -10.81 28.00
N PRO A 140 -22.46 -11.25 28.02
CA PRO A 140 -23.11 -11.91 26.92
C PRO A 140 -23.77 -10.91 25.96
N ALA A 141 -23.99 -11.40 24.74
CA ALA A 141 -25.10 -11.05 23.83
C ALA A 141 -25.51 -9.57 23.73
N ALA A 142 -25.03 -8.90 22.70
CA ALA A 142 -25.80 -7.87 22.01
C ALA A 142 -25.69 -8.10 20.51
N THR A 143 -26.54 -9.00 20.02
CA THR A 143 -27.03 -9.02 18.64
C THR A 143 -27.56 -7.63 18.32
N THR A 144 -26.73 -6.79 17.72
CA THR A 144 -27.22 -5.58 17.06
C THR A 144 -27.04 -5.80 15.57
N CYS A 145 -28.16 -6.13 14.95
CA CYS A 145 -28.39 -6.12 13.52
C CYS A 145 -27.73 -4.89 12.91
N TRP A 146 -26.67 -5.09 12.12
CA TRP A 146 -26.35 -4.13 11.08
C TRP A 146 -27.40 -4.32 9.99
N ALA A 147 -28.53 -3.65 10.20
CA ALA A 147 -29.48 -3.33 9.15
C ALA A 147 -28.71 -2.47 8.13
N TRP A 148 -28.21 -3.13 7.11
CA TRP A 148 -27.84 -2.49 5.86
C TRP A 148 -29.15 -2.05 5.20
N SER A 149 -29.63 -0.87 5.58
CA SER A 149 -30.64 -0.14 4.81
C SER A 149 -29.99 0.27 3.50
N GLY A 150 -30.13 -0.59 2.49
CA GLY A 150 -29.93 -0.20 1.11
C GLY A 150 -31.02 0.79 0.69
N PRO A 151 -30.69 1.87 -0.03
CA PRO A 151 -31.50 2.27 -1.16
C PRO A 151 -31.18 1.24 -2.28
N GLY A 152 -32.09 0.38 -2.71
CA GLY A 152 -33.39 0.76 -3.25
C GLY A 152 -33.15 1.51 -4.57
N TRP A 153 -33.82 1.06 -5.64
CA TRP A 153 -33.87 1.64 -6.99
C TRP A 153 -32.69 1.12 -7.84
N TRP A 154 -32.88 0.25 -8.84
CA TRP A 154 -33.74 0.39 -10.02
C TRP A 154 -34.24 -0.99 -10.48
N ALA A 155 -35.57 -1.14 -10.55
CA ALA A 155 -36.20 -2.13 -11.40
C ALA A 155 -36.36 -1.50 -12.80
N SER A 156 -35.85 -2.20 -13.82
CA SER A 156 -36.32 -2.02 -15.19
C SER A 156 -37.79 -2.46 -15.31
N PRO A 157 -38.55 -1.86 -16.22
CA PRO A 157 -39.21 -2.71 -17.21
C PRO A 157 -39.12 -2.14 -18.63
N GLY A 158 -39.13 -3.07 -19.58
CA GLY A 158 -39.05 -2.79 -21.00
C GLY A 158 -40.22 -1.98 -21.54
N GLY A 159 -39.92 -1.20 -22.58
CA GLY A 159 -40.87 -0.58 -23.48
C GLY A 159 -40.57 -1.04 -24.90
N ARG A 160 -41.44 -1.94 -25.38
CA ARG A 160 -41.80 -2.35 -26.75
C ARG A 160 -40.86 -2.04 -27.91
#